data_AF-A0A1F7UUR3-F1
#
_entry.id   AF-A0A1F7UUR3-F1
#
_cell.length_a   1.000
_cell.length_b   1.000
_cell.length_c   1.000
_cell.angle_alpha   90.00
_cell.angle_beta   90.00
_cell.angle_gamma   90.00
#
_symmetry.space_group_name_H-M   'P 1'
#
loop_
_entity.id
_entity.type
_entity.pdbx_description
1 polymer ?
#
loop_
_entity_poly.entity_id
_entity_poly.type
_entity_poly.pdbx_seq_one_letter_code
_entity_poly.pdbx_strand_id
1 'polypeptide(L)'
;MACSFSPGYIRRYVDGKFINTTTTTITAIAPTFTSLRIGGSNTGGELFDGMIDNVAIYMEALSTAEIRRHYVEGLKKYLTRGVP
;
A
#
# COMPACT_ATOMS: atom_id res chain seq x y z
N MET A 1 4.34 -0.54 -4.61
CA MET A 1 4.47 -1.02 -3.21
C MET A 1 3.09 -1.34 -2.66
N ALA A 2 2.97 -2.26 -1.70
CA ALA A 2 1.74 -2.47 -0.92
C ALA A 2 2.05 -2.84 0.54
N CYS A 3 1.11 -2.51 1.43
CA CYS A 3 1.09 -2.95 2.83
C CYS A 3 -0.28 -3.56 3.15
N SER A 4 -0.28 -4.63 3.95
CA SER A 4 -1.49 -5.34 4.37
C SER A 4 -1.45 -5.52 5.88
N PHE A 5 -2.56 -5.21 6.55
CA PHE A 5 -2.73 -5.39 7.98
C PHE A 5 -3.67 -6.56 8.25
N SER A 6 -3.29 -7.42 9.19
CA SER A 6 -4.17 -8.38 9.83
C SER A 6 -3.94 -8.30 11.34
N PRO A 7 -4.91 -8.69 12.19
CA PRO A 7 -4.70 -8.69 13.62
C PRO A 7 -3.41 -9.42 13.98
N GLY A 8 -2.50 -8.73 14.69
CA GLY A 8 -1.23 -9.29 15.13
C GLY A 8 -0.05 -9.16 14.16
N TYR A 9 -0.24 -8.74 12.90
CA TYR A 9 0.88 -8.55 11.98
C TYR A 9 0.60 -7.62 10.78
N ILE A 10 1.67 -7.03 10.25
CA ILE A 10 1.68 -6.25 9.02
C ILE A 10 2.60 -6.93 8.01
N ARG A 11 2.14 -7.08 6.77
CA ARG A 11 2.95 -7.60 5.66
C ARG A 11 3.32 -6.49 4.69
N ARG A 12 4.54 -6.53 4.19
CA ARG A 12 5.07 -5.56 3.22
C ARG A 12 5.38 -6.24 1.89
N TYR A 13 5.06 -5.53 0.81
CA TYR A 13 5.26 -5.99 -0.55
C TYR A 13 5.91 -4.92 -1.42
N VAL A 14 6.92 -5.31 -2.20
CA VAL A 14 7.59 -4.47 -3.20
C VAL A 14 7.49 -5.20 -4.53
N ASP A 15 7.10 -4.48 -5.58
CA ASP A 15 6.89 -5.01 -6.94
C ASP A 15 6.01 -6.27 -6.98
N GLY A 16 4.95 -6.28 -6.17
CA GLY A 16 4.02 -7.40 -6.05
C GLY A 16 4.57 -8.64 -5.33
N LYS A 17 5.79 -8.58 -4.77
CA LYS A 17 6.43 -9.69 -4.05
C LYS A 17 6.41 -9.44 -2.55
N PHE A 18 6.14 -10.49 -1.77
CA PHE A 18 6.24 -10.45 -0.32
C PHE A 18 7.70 -10.22 0.09
N ILE A 19 7.91 -9.27 1.01
CA ILE A 19 9.25 -8.93 1.50
C ILE A 19 9.41 -9.38 2.95
N ASN A 20 8.47 -9.01 3.82
CA ASN A 20 8.56 -9.35 5.24
C ASN A 20 7.20 -9.25 5.93
N THR A 21 7.10 -9.91 7.09
CA THR A 21 6.05 -9.75 8.09
C THR A 21 6.65 -9.10 9.33
N THR A 22 5.98 -8.09 9.86
CA THR A 22 6.26 -7.50 11.17
C THR A 22 5.13 -7.89 12.11
N THR A 23 5.44 -8.56 13.21
CA THR A 23 4.45 -8.86 14.27
C THR A 23 4.15 -7.61 15.08
N THR A 24 2.94 -7.51 15.60
CA THR A 24 2.47 -6.39 16.42
C THR A 24 1.42 -6.87 17.40
N THR A 25 1.17 -6.10 18.46
CA THR A 25 0.05 -6.33 19.37
C THR A 25 -1.25 -5.67 18.90
N ILE A 26 -1.21 -4.90 17.81
CA ILE A 26 -2.38 -4.23 17.24
C ILE A 26 -3.35 -5.27 16.68
N THR A 27 -4.60 -5.23 17.16
CA THR A 27 -5.66 -6.16 16.76
C THR A 27 -6.67 -5.56 15.78
N ALA A 28 -6.74 -4.24 15.68
CA ALA A 28 -7.63 -3.53 14.75
C ALA A 28 -7.09 -2.14 14.38
N ILE A 29 -7.49 -1.63 13.21
CA ILE A 29 -7.30 -0.23 12.84
C ILE A 29 -8.50 0.54 13.38
N ALA A 30 -8.26 1.41 14.36
CA ALA A 30 -9.32 2.23 14.94
C ALA A 30 -9.82 3.29 13.93
N PRO A 31 -11.14 3.51 13.80
CA PRO A 31 -11.67 4.59 12.99
C PRO A 31 -11.25 5.94 13.59
N THR A 32 -11.04 6.91 12.71
CA THR A 32 -10.64 8.28 13.08
C THR A 32 -11.30 9.29 12.14
N PHE A 33 -11.57 10.49 12.64
CA PHE A 33 -12.05 11.63 11.84
C PHE A 33 -10.92 12.45 11.22
N THR A 34 -9.66 12.09 11.48
CA THR A 34 -8.50 12.75 10.89
C THR A 34 -8.44 12.45 9.39
N SER A 35 -8.13 13.46 8.58
CA SER A 35 -7.96 13.29 7.13
C SER A 35 -6.89 12.25 6.81
N LEU A 36 -7.22 11.33 5.90
CA LEU A 36 -6.24 10.43 5.29
C LEU A 36 -5.23 11.25 4.49
N ARG A 37 -3.94 11.00 4.71
CA ARG A 37 -2.84 11.64 3.98
C ARG A 37 -2.05 10.60 3.22
N ILE A 38 -1.72 10.93 1.97
CA ILE A 38 -0.84 10.15 1.09
C ILE A 38 0.31 11.06 0.69
N GLY A 39 1.55 10.57 0.76
CA GLY A 39 2.74 11.35 0.43
C GLY A 39 3.24 12.27 1.54
N GLY A 40 2.77 12.11 2.79
CA GLY A 40 3.38 12.76 3.94
C GLY A 40 2.68 12.51 5.27
N SER A 41 3.30 12.95 6.37
CA SER A 41 2.79 12.73 7.73
C SER A 41 1.84 13.83 8.23
N ASN A 42 1.25 13.60 9.41
CA ASN A 42 0.36 14.57 10.05
C ASN A 42 1.12 15.67 10.80
N THR A 43 2.36 15.42 11.22
CA THR A 43 3.22 16.35 11.98
C THR A 43 3.94 17.39 11.12
N GLY A 44 3.93 17.21 9.79
CA GLY A 44 4.66 18.07 8.86
C GLY A 44 6.15 17.73 8.76
N GLY A 45 6.82 18.22 7.72
CA GLY A 45 8.26 18.04 7.50
C GLY A 45 8.67 16.77 6.74
N GLU A 46 7.79 15.77 6.63
CA GLU A 46 8.05 14.51 5.92
C GLU A 46 7.19 14.42 4.66
N LEU A 47 7.47 15.27 3.66
CA LEU A 47 6.76 15.24 2.38
C LEU A 47 7.52 14.39 1.37
N PHE A 48 6.80 13.55 0.65
CA PHE A 48 7.35 12.77 -0.45
C PHE A 48 7.53 13.66 -1.67
N ASP A 49 8.78 13.83 -2.12
CA ASP A 49 9.13 14.56 -3.34
C ASP A 49 9.21 13.58 -4.52
N GLY A 50 8.04 13.28 -5.11
CA GLY A 50 7.93 12.35 -6.23
C GLY A 50 6.50 12.13 -6.70
N MET A 51 6.33 11.30 -7.73
CA MET A 51 5.02 10.97 -8.28
C MET A 51 4.39 9.78 -7.54
N ILE A 52 3.09 9.90 -7.24
CA ILE A 52 2.26 8.84 -6.67
C ILE A 52 1.10 8.59 -7.64
N ASP A 53 0.86 7.33 -8.00
CA ASP A 53 -0.25 6.91 -8.86
C ASP A 53 -0.76 5.51 -8.43
N ASN A 54 -1.96 5.15 -8.89
CA ASN A 54 -2.68 3.89 -8.62
C ASN A 54 -2.84 3.57 -7.12
N VAL A 55 -3.20 4.58 -6.33
CA VAL A 55 -3.54 4.39 -4.92
C VAL A 55 -4.85 3.63 -4.80
N ALA A 56 -4.85 2.55 -4.03
CA ALA A 56 -6.02 1.74 -3.74
C ALA A 56 -6.04 1.38 -2.24
N ILE A 57 -7.25 1.35 -1.66
CA ILE A 57 -7.48 1.00 -0.25
C ILE A 57 -8.57 -0.07 -0.21
N TYR A 58 -8.33 -1.12 0.57
CA TYR A 58 -9.21 -2.27 0.69
C TYR A 58 -9.68 -2.41 2.13
N MET A 59 -10.90 -2.91 2.30
CA MET A 59 -11.47 -3.19 3.63
C MET A 59 -10.90 -4.47 4.25
N GLU A 60 -10.26 -5.32 3.44
CA GLU A 60 -9.71 -6.60 3.85
C GLU A 60 -8.24 -6.76 3.44
N ALA A 61 -7.56 -7.66 4.14
CA ALA A 61 -6.18 -8.02 3.86
C ALA A 61 -6.11 -8.88 2.59
N LEU A 62 -5.74 -8.25 1.47
CA LEU A 62 -5.49 -8.98 0.23
C LEU A 62 -4.43 -10.08 0.43
N SER A 63 -4.65 -11.21 -0.23
CA SER A 63 -3.67 -12.28 -0.38
C SER A 63 -2.47 -11.83 -1.21
N THR A 64 -1.35 -12.56 -1.07
CA THR A 64 -0.15 -12.32 -1.90
C THR A 64 -0.45 -12.43 -3.40
N ALA A 65 -1.37 -13.32 -3.80
CA ALA A 65 -1.77 -13.47 -5.20
C ALA A 65 -2.56 -12.25 -5.71
N GLU A 66 -3.48 -11.72 -4.91
CA GLU A 66 -4.25 -10.51 -5.25
C GLU A 66 -3.36 -9.27 -5.32
N ILE A 67 -2.42 -9.12 -4.39
CA ILE A 67 -1.43 -8.02 -4.43
C ILE A 67 -0.57 -8.11 -5.69
N ARG A 68 -0.11 -9.31 -6.05
CA ARG A 68 0.64 -9.53 -7.29
C ARG A 68 -0.19 -9.20 -8.52
N ARG A 69 -1.46 -9.61 -8.53
CA ARG A 69 -2.39 -9.30 -9.62
C ARG A 69 -2.58 -7.79 -9.76
N HIS A 70 -2.85 -7.08 -8.66
CA HIS A 70 -3.00 -5.63 -8.66
C HIS A 70 -1.75 -4.92 -9.20
N TYR A 71 -0.55 -5.36 -8.80
CA TYR A 71 0.71 -4.85 -9.33
C TYR A 71 0.82 -5.05 -10.86
N VAL A 72 0.53 -6.25 -11.36
CA VAL A 72 0.61 -6.57 -12.80
C VAL A 72 -0.42 -5.76 -13.60
N GLU A 73 -1.64 -5.59 -13.09
CA GLU A 73 -2.68 -4.77 -13.74
C GLU A 73 -2.27 -3.29 -13.80
N GLY A 74 -1.71 -2.74 -12.71
CA GLY A 74 -1.14 -1.40 -12.70
C GLY A 74 0.02 -1.25 -13.70
N LEU A 75 0.92 -2.24 -13.78
CA LEU A 75 2.05 -2.21 -14.72
C LEU A 75 1.59 -2.21 -16.18
N LYS A 76 0.58 -3.02 -16.52
CA LYS A 76 0.01 -3.06 -17.89
C LYS A 76 -0.46 -1.67 -18.35
N LYS A 77 -1.10 -0.90 -17.47
CA LYS A 77 -1.56 0.48 -17.76
C LYS A 77 -0.41 1.37 -18.26
N TYR A 78 0.81 1.18 -17.75
CA TYR A 78 1.97 1.96 -18.18
C TYR A 78 2.57 1.43 -19.48
N LEU A 79 2.69 0.11 -19.62
CA LEU A 79 3.25 -0.53 -20.82
C LEU A 79 2.36 -0.27 -22.06
N THR A 80 1.04 -0.18 -21.90
CA THR A 80 0.12 0.10 -23.01
C THR A 80 0.03 1.59 -23.36
N ARG A 81 0.49 2.48 -22.48
CA ARG A 81 0.43 3.94 -22.70
C ARG A 81 1.60 4.49 -23.52
N GLY A 82 2.54 3.64 -23.94
CA GLY A 82 3.62 4.00 -24.87
C GLY A 82 4.45 5.21 -24.43
N VAL A 83 4.60 5.41 -23.12
CA VAL A 83 5.44 6.49 -22.59
C VAL A 83 6.88 5.95 -22.59
N PRO A 84 7.87 6.69 -23.13
CA PRO A 84 9.27 6.27 -23.15
C PRO A 84 9.82 5.99 -21.74
#